data_AF-A0A1Y2ZWA7-F1
#
_entry.id   AF-A0A1Y2ZWA7-F1
#
_cell.length_a   1.000
_cell.length_b   1.000
_cell.length_c   1.000
_cell.angle_alpha   90.00
_cell.angle_beta   90.00
_cell.angle_gamma   90.00
#
_symmetry.space_group_name_H-M   'P 1'
#
loop_
_entity.id
_entity.type
_entity.pdbx_description
1 polymer ?
#
loop_
_entity_poly.entity_id
_entity_poly.type
_entity_poly.pdbx_seq_one_letter_code
_entity_poly.pdbx_strand_id
1 'polypeptide(L)'
;MAYLTRQTQIIDWLATVHLIAVPIKNRNGFFVTRGTMIRLKNGKEVEILAWLESEGFKNNMSIAGYSVKHSPKSADFQERLFFFKMVATEAPF
;
A
#
# COMPACT_ATOMS: atom_id res chain seq x y z
N MET A 1 11.16 -13.86 17.68
CA MET A 1 10.73 -12.48 17.34
C MET A 1 10.96 -12.31 15.85
N ALA A 2 9.91 -12.21 15.03
CA ALA A 2 10.08 -11.94 13.61
C ALA A 2 10.60 -10.50 13.45
N TYR A 3 11.73 -10.32 12.77
CA TYR A 3 12.20 -8.98 12.41
C TYR A 3 11.14 -8.33 11.50
N LEU A 4 10.58 -7.20 11.94
CA LEU A 4 9.69 -6.41 11.11
C LEU A 4 10.49 -5.89 9.91
N THR A 5 10.12 -6.32 8.71
CA THR A 5 10.74 -5.83 7.49
C THR A 5 10.38 -4.35 7.29
N ARG A 6 11.26 -3.61 6.63
CA ARG A 6 11.03 -2.21 6.27
C ARG A 6 9.67 -1.98 5.62
N GLN A 7 9.29 -2.87 4.70
CA GLN A 7 8.00 -2.82 4.00
C GLN A 7 6.80 -3.05 4.94
N THR A 8 6.94 -3.90 5.97
CA THR A 8 5.89 -4.10 6.99
C THR A 8 5.61 -2.79 7.73
N GLN A 9 6.67 -2.09 8.16
CA GLN A 9 6.53 -0.80 8.83
C GLN A 9 5.88 0.27 7.95
N ILE A 10 6.16 0.25 6.65
CA ILE A 10 5.55 1.15 5.68
C ILE A 10 4.04 0.87 5.56
N ILE A 11 3.65 -0.41 5.49
CA ILE A 11 2.23 -0.79 5.44
C ILE A 11 1.50 -0.36 6.71
N ASP A 12 2.09 -0.62 7.88
CA ASP A 12 1.50 -0.23 9.17
C ASP A 12 1.29 1.29 9.22
N TRP A 13 2.28 2.06 8.76
CA TRP A 13 2.15 3.52 8.65
C TRP A 13 1.04 3.91 7.67
N LEU A 14 1.03 3.38 6.44
CA LEU A 14 0.00 3.68 5.45
C LEU A 14 -1.41 3.39 5.96
N ALA A 15 -1.59 2.27 6.67
CA ALA A 15 -2.87 1.89 7.27
C ALA A 15 -3.40 2.91 8.29
N THR A 16 -2.54 3.77 8.84
CA THR A 16 -2.93 4.81 9.82
C THR A 16 -3.16 6.19 9.19
N VAL A 17 -2.61 6.47 8.01
CA VAL A 17 -2.61 7.84 7.44
C VAL A 17 -3.62 7.97 6.29
N HIS A 18 -4.85 8.28 6.67
CA HIS A 18 -5.99 8.42 5.76
C HIS A 18 -5.88 9.57 4.75
N LEU A 19 -4.99 10.54 4.98
CA LEU A 19 -4.71 11.63 4.04
C LEU A 19 -4.01 11.12 2.76
N ILE A 20 -3.30 10.00 2.87
CA ILE A 20 -2.43 9.47 1.83
C ILE A 20 -2.99 8.13 1.33
N ALA A 21 -3.36 7.25 2.26
CA ALA A 21 -3.95 5.95 2.00
C ALA A 21 -5.47 6.05 2.05
N VAL A 22 -6.11 5.98 0.89
CA VAL A 22 -7.56 6.11 0.76
C VAL A 22 -8.22 4.76 1.00
N PRO A 23 -9.16 4.63 1.96
CA PRO A 23 -9.89 3.39 2.21
C PRO A 23 -10.73 2.96 1.02
N ILE A 24 -10.84 1.64 0.81
CA ILE A 24 -11.68 1.07 -0.25
C ILE A 24 -13.09 0.87 0.31
N LYS A 25 -14.09 1.60 -0.22
CA LYS A 25 -15.45 1.62 0.34
C LYS A 25 -16.13 0.24 0.52
N ASN A 26 -15.80 -0.74 -0.31
CA ASN A 26 -16.47 -2.05 -0.34
C ASN A 26 -15.53 -3.24 -0.09
N ARG A 27 -14.29 -3.01 0.36
CA ARG A 27 -13.31 -4.08 0.64
C ARG A 27 -12.42 -3.66 1.81
N ASN A 28 -11.93 -4.62 2.58
CA ASN A 28 -10.90 -4.33 3.59
C ASN A 28 -9.58 -3.98 2.89
N GLY A 29 -9.11 -2.76 3.08
CA GLY A 29 -7.87 -2.28 2.49
C GLY A 29 -7.88 -0.80 2.14
N PHE A 30 -6.81 -0.37 1.48
CA PHE A 30 -6.62 1.01 1.05
C PHE A 30 -5.84 1.06 -0.27
N PHE A 31 -5.80 2.22 -0.90
CA PHE A 31 -4.92 2.49 -2.03
C PHE A 31 -4.22 3.83 -1.88
N VAL A 32 -3.06 3.93 -2.52
CA VAL A 32 -2.35 5.19 -2.71
C VAL A 32 -2.36 5.53 -4.20
N THR A 33 -2.37 6.83 -4.52
CA THR A 33 -2.50 7.33 -5.89
C THR A 33 -1.24 8.06 -6.31
N ARG A 34 -0.84 7.87 -7.57
CA ARG A 34 0.27 8.60 -8.19
C ARG A 34 0.09 10.11 -8.06
N GLY A 35 1.20 10.79 -7.82
CA GLY A 35 1.26 12.26 -7.67
C GLY A 35 1.07 12.73 -6.23
N THR A 36 0.88 11.79 -5.28
CA THR A 36 0.84 12.14 -3.86
C THR A 36 2.27 12.36 -3.37
N MET A 37 2.57 13.56 -2.89
CA MET A 37 3.87 13.92 -2.32
C MET A 37 3.88 13.67 -0.81
N ILE A 38 4.96 13.08 -0.31
CA ILE A 38 5.17 12.85 1.12
C ILE A 38 6.56 13.36 1.53
N ARG A 39 6.69 13.77 2.79
CA ARG A 39 7.98 14.14 3.38
C ARG A 39 8.47 13.02 4.30
N LEU A 40 9.64 12.47 4.00
CA LEU A 40 10.30 11.46 4.81
C LEU A 40 10.91 12.09 6.08
N LYS A 41 11.24 11.25 7.08
CA LYS A 41 11.82 11.73 8.36
C LYS A 41 13.12 12.50 8.20
N ASN A 42 13.89 12.25 7.14
CA ASN A 42 15.13 12.97 6.82
C ASN A 42 14.87 14.31 6.09
N GLY A 43 13.62 14.75 5.98
CA GLY A 43 13.22 15.98 5.31
C GLY A 43 13.08 15.87 3.80
N LYS A 44 13.45 14.74 3.17
CA LYS A 44 13.33 14.55 1.73
C LYS A 44 11.86 14.44 1.32
N GLU A 45 11.47 15.17 0.28
CA GLU A 45 10.17 15.01 -0.37
C GLU A 45 10.26 14.00 -1.51
N VAL A 46 9.30 13.10 -1.57
CA VAL A 46 9.22 12.03 -2.59
C VAL A 46 7.78 11.83 -3.03
N GLU A 47 7.61 11.42 -4.29
CA GLU A 47 6.33 10.92 -4.79
C GLU A 47 6.11 9.50 -4.26
N ILE A 48 4.89 9.22 -3.79
CA ILE A 48 4.63 8.02 -3.00
C ILE A 48 4.83 6.73 -3.77
N LEU A 49 4.37 6.63 -5.02
CA LEU A 49 4.49 5.40 -5.79
C LEU A 49 5.95 5.12 -6.14
N ALA A 50 6.70 6.14 -6.57
CA ALA A 50 8.12 6.03 -6.84
C ALA A 50 8.90 5.61 -5.59
N TRP A 51 8.56 6.15 -4.41
CA TRP A 51 9.18 5.75 -3.16
C TRP A 51 8.83 4.31 -2.79
N LEU A 52 7.56 3.90 -2.88
CA LEU A 52 7.15 2.51 -2.62
C LEU A 52 7.83 1.52 -3.58
N GLU A 53 7.95 1.85 -4.86
CA GLU A 53 8.71 1.03 -5.81
C GLU A 53 10.18 0.90 -5.39
N SER A 54 10.82 1.99 -4.95
CA SER A 54 12.20 1.96 -4.44
C SER A 54 12.37 1.13 -3.16
N GLU A 55 11.32 1.04 -2.34
CA GLU A 55 11.23 0.17 -1.15
C GLU A 55 10.83 -1.27 -1.54
N GLY A 56 10.75 -1.58 -2.83
CA GLY A 56 10.55 -2.92 -3.37
C GLY A 56 9.10 -3.39 -3.45
N PHE A 57 8.11 -2.50 -3.32
CA PHE A 57 6.71 -2.86 -3.52
C PHE A 57 6.42 -3.10 -5.00
N LYS A 58 5.82 -4.26 -5.32
CA LYS A 58 5.51 -4.68 -6.68
C LYS A 58 4.12 -5.30 -6.75
N ASN A 59 3.60 -5.43 -7.97
CA ASN A 59 2.36 -6.13 -8.24
C ASN A 59 2.41 -7.59 -7.75
N ASN A 60 1.28 -8.12 -7.29
CA ASN A 60 1.09 -9.50 -6.84
C ASN A 60 1.98 -9.90 -5.65
N MET A 61 2.39 -8.96 -4.81
CA MET A 61 3.10 -9.27 -3.56
C MET A 61 2.11 -9.55 -2.42
N SER A 62 2.50 -10.40 -1.48
CA SER A 62 1.79 -10.60 -0.21
C SER A 62 2.72 -10.24 0.93
N ILE A 63 2.32 -9.27 1.76
CA ILE A 63 3.16 -8.75 2.84
C ILE A 63 2.31 -8.17 3.95
N ALA A 64 2.69 -8.45 5.20
CA ALA A 64 2.03 -7.92 6.40
C ALA A 64 0.50 -8.16 6.45
N GLY A 65 0.03 -9.28 5.90
CA GLY A 65 -1.40 -9.57 5.82
C GLY A 65 -2.14 -8.78 4.73
N TYR A 66 -1.43 -8.13 3.82
CA TYR A 66 -2.00 -7.45 2.64
C TYR A 66 -1.52 -8.10 1.34
N SER A 67 -2.42 -8.17 0.37
CA SER A 67 -2.12 -8.42 -1.04
C SER A 67 -1.97 -7.09 -1.77
N VAL A 68 -0.84 -6.90 -2.45
CA VAL A 68 -0.49 -5.69 -3.18
C VAL A 68 -0.85 -5.86 -4.65
N LYS A 69 -1.64 -4.93 -5.18
CA LYS A 69 -2.01 -4.90 -6.59
C LYS A 69 -1.69 -3.55 -7.20
N HIS A 70 -0.90 -3.58 -8.27
CA HIS A 70 -0.64 -2.40 -9.08
C HIS A 70 -1.75 -2.22 -10.11
N SER A 71 -2.23 -0.99 -10.23
CA SER A 71 -3.20 -0.60 -11.26
C SER A 71 -2.58 0.52 -12.07
N PRO A 72 -2.23 0.26 -13.35
CA PRO A 72 -1.75 1.29 -14.25
C PRO A 72 -2.75 2.44 -14.40
N LYS A 73 -2.26 3.59 -14.89
CA LYS A 73 -3.11 4.72 -15.27
C LYS A 73 -4.10 4.29 -16.36
N SER A 74 -5.32 4.79 -16.26
CA SER A 74 -6.39 4.63 -17.25
C SER A 74 -7.00 6.00 -17.60
N ALA A 75 -7.99 6.03 -18.49
CA ALA A 75 -8.70 7.27 -18.84
C ALA A 75 -9.38 7.92 -17.62
N ASP A 76 -9.97 7.09 -16.76
CA ASP A 76 -10.78 7.54 -15.62
C ASP A 76 -9.99 7.70 -14.32
N PHE A 77 -8.83 7.04 -14.24
CA PHE A 77 -8.07 6.95 -12.98
C PHE A 77 -6.57 7.10 -13.17
N GLN A 78 -5.95 7.86 -12.27
CA GLN A 78 -4.50 7.85 -12.09
C GLN A 78 -4.02 6.46 -11.66
N GLU A 79 -2.75 6.20 -11.92
CA GLU A 79 -2.06 5.00 -11.45
C GLU A 79 -2.16 4.87 -9.92
N ARG A 80 -2.37 3.65 -9.45
CA ARG A 80 -2.60 3.34 -8.03
C ARG A 80 -1.88 2.08 -7.62
N LEU A 81 -1.53 2.02 -6.34
CA LEU A 81 -1.12 0.80 -5.68
C LEU A 81 -2.14 0.48 -4.59
N PHE A 82 -2.79 -0.68 -4.72
CA PHE A 82 -3.80 -1.18 -3.82
C PHE A 82 -3.19 -2.15 -2.82
N PHE A 83 -3.65 -2.08 -1.58
CA PHE A 83 -3.32 -2.96 -0.47
C PHE A 83 -4.61 -3.58 0.06
N PHE A 84 -4.94 -4.78 -0.39
CA PHE A 84 -6.12 -5.52 0.04
C PHE A 84 -5.78 -6.36 1.27
N LYS A 85 -6.50 -6.20 2.37
CA LYS A 85 -6.30 -7.03 3.55
C LYS A 85 -6.69 -8.46 3.22
N MET A 86 -5.77 -9.39 3.45
CA MET A 86 -6.02 -10.82 3.32
C MET A 86 -6.78 -11.28 4.57
N VAL A 87 -7.97 -11.83 4.35
CA VAL A 87 -8.79 -12.40 5.41
C VAL A 87 -8.90 -13.88 5.13
N ALA A 88 -8.35 -14.70 6.02
CA ALA A 88 -8.61 -16.13 6.01
C ALA A 88 -10.00 -16.36 6.59
N THR A 89 -10.78 -17.21 5.94
CA THR A 89 -12.03 -17.75 6.49
C THR A 89 -11.82 -19.23 6.72
N GLU A 90 -12.31 -19.74 7.84
CA GLU A 90 -12.23 -21.17 8.14
C GLU A 90 -13.16 -21.92 7.19
N ALA A 91 -12.62 -22.97 6.56
CA ALA A 91 -13.43 -23.90 5.80
C ALA A 91 -14.11 -24.89 6.77
N PRO A 92 -15.38 -25.26 6.55
CA PRO A 92 -16.12 -26.13 7.47
C PRO A 92 -15.85 -27.64 7.25
N PHE A 93 -14.86 -28.02 6.43
CA PHE A 93 -14.54 -29.41 6.05
C PHE A 93 -13.05 -29.70 6.21
#